data_AF-A0A916HSC7-F1
#
_entry.id   AF-A0A916HSC7-F1
#
_cell.length_a   1.000
_cell.length_b   1.000
_cell.length_c   1.000
_cell.angle_alpha   90.00
_cell.angle_beta   90.00
_cell.angle_gamma   90.00
#
_symmetry.space_group_name_H-M   'P 1'
#
loop_
_entity.id
_entity.type
_entity.pdbx_description
1 polymer ?
#
loop_
_entity_poly.entity_id
_entity_poly.type
_entity_poly.pdbx_seq_one_letter_code
_entity_poly.pdbx_strand_id
1 'polypeptide(L)'
;MSELTLVAEDILKAIHAMEDAYHATQELRENTNHITFDEFRTRMLELHDRLERLKMVLDNEEAYAVDELADALSMANTGHRLEYRRTPRMRAE
;
A
#
# COMPACT_ATOMS: atom_id res chain seq x y z
N MET A 1 -15.37 -10.35 -5.27
CA MET A 1 -14.65 -9.35 -4.45
C MET A 1 -14.87 -8.00 -5.09
N SER A 2 -15.01 -6.92 -4.31
CA SER A 2 -15.12 -5.58 -4.91
C SER A 2 -13.72 -5.08 -5.27
N GLU A 3 -13.64 -4.18 -6.25
CA GLU A 3 -12.39 -3.51 -6.65
C GLU A 3 -11.67 -2.86 -5.44
N LEU A 4 -12.44 -2.38 -4.44
CA LEU A 4 -11.94 -1.86 -3.17
C LEU A 4 -11.18 -2.89 -2.31
N THR A 5 -11.60 -4.15 -2.32
CA THR A 5 -10.87 -5.22 -1.59
C THR A 5 -9.50 -5.45 -2.22
N LEU A 6 -9.40 -5.35 -3.55
CA LEU A 6 -8.13 -5.49 -4.27
C LEU A 6 -7.18 -4.33 -3.97
N VAL A 7 -7.68 -3.10 -3.91
CA VAL A 7 -6.87 -1.93 -3.53
C VAL A 7 -6.37 -2.03 -2.08
N ALA A 8 -7.24 -2.40 -1.14
CA ALA A 8 -6.84 -2.60 0.25
C ALA A 8 -5.76 -3.68 0.40
N GLU A 9 -5.89 -4.79 -0.33
CA GLU A 9 -4.89 -5.86 -0.38
C GLU A 9 -3.56 -5.38 -0.98
N ASP A 10 -3.59 -4.58 -2.04
CA ASP A 10 -2.38 -4.06 -2.66
C ASP A 10 -1.66 -3.04 -1.78
N ILE A 11 -2.40 -2.26 -0.99
CA ILE A 11 -1.83 -1.39 0.04
C ILE A 11 -1.16 -2.23 1.14
N LEU A 12 -1.84 -3.26 1.66
CA LEU A 12 -1.25 -4.18 2.64
C LEU A 12 0.05 -4.81 2.13
N LYS A 13 0.04 -5.28 0.89
CA LYS A 13 1.25 -5.83 0.25
C LYS A 13 2.35 -4.77 0.18
N ALA A 14 2.05 -3.53 -0.16
CA ALA A 14 3.07 -2.49 -0.19
C ALA A 14 3.67 -2.21 1.19
N ILE A 15 2.84 -2.20 2.24
CA ILE A 15 3.30 -2.05 3.63
C ILE A 15 4.25 -3.20 4.01
N HIS A 16 3.87 -4.45 3.78
CA HIS A 16 4.75 -5.59 4.07
C HIS A 16 6.06 -5.54 3.26
N ALA A 17 6.01 -5.14 1.98
CA ALA A 17 7.23 -4.98 1.19
C ALA A 17 8.16 -3.88 1.72
N MET A 18 7.58 -2.82 2.30
CA MET A 18 8.35 -1.75 2.94
C MET A 18 9.04 -2.26 4.21
N GLU A 19 8.35 -3.08 5.01
CA GLU A 19 8.93 -3.75 6.18
C GLU A 19 10.06 -4.71 5.77
N ASP A 20 9.85 -5.54 4.74
CA ASP A 20 10.86 -6.45 4.21
C ASP A 20 12.10 -5.69 3.71
N ALA A 21 11.91 -4.58 2.99
CA ALA A 21 13.01 -3.73 2.52
C ALA A 21 13.76 -3.07 3.68
N TYR A 22 13.05 -2.67 4.75
CA TYR A 22 13.67 -2.14 5.96
C TYR A 22 14.52 -3.20 6.66
N HIS A 23 14.02 -4.43 6.80
CA HIS A 23 14.79 -5.54 7.36
C HIS A 23 16.05 -5.85 6.54
N ALA A 24 15.92 -5.92 5.21
CA ALA A 24 17.06 -6.14 4.32
C ALA A 24 18.10 -4.99 4.41
N THR A 25 17.65 -3.75 4.66
CA THR A 25 18.55 -2.62 4.90
C THR A 25 19.33 -2.78 6.20
N GLN A 26 18.68 -3.23 7.29
CA GLN A 26 19.38 -3.49 8.54
C GLN A 26 20.39 -4.64 8.39
N GLU A 27 20.00 -5.71 7.70
CA GLU A 27 20.88 -6.85 7.45
C GLU A 27 22.09 -6.48 6.59
N LEU A 28 21.92 -5.68 5.55
CA LEU A 28 23.02 -5.13 4.75
C LEU A 28 23.97 -4.26 5.60
N ARG A 29 23.42 -3.47 6.52
CA ARG A 29 24.18 -2.61 7.41
C ARG A 29 24.97 -3.41 8.46
N GLU A 30 24.41 -4.49 8.97
CA GLU A 30 25.06 -5.37 9.95
C GLU A 30 26.09 -6.28 9.29
N ASN A 31 25.81 -6.80 8.10
CA ASN A 31 26.61 -7.78 7.38
C ASN A 31 26.81 -7.38 5.92
N THR A 32 27.61 -6.33 5.67
CA THR A 32 27.84 -5.83 4.32
C THR A 32 28.63 -6.84 3.48
N ASN A 33 27.94 -7.54 2.60
CA ASN A 33 28.53 -8.46 1.62
C ASN A 33 27.67 -8.51 0.35
N HIS A 34 28.12 -9.25 -0.67
CA HIS A 34 27.44 -9.31 -1.96
C HIS A 34 26.03 -9.94 -1.86
N ILE A 35 25.83 -10.91 -0.97
CA ILE A 35 24.56 -11.62 -0.82
C ILE A 35 23.51 -10.67 -0.22
N THR A 36 23.86 -10.01 0.90
CA THR A 36 22.95 -9.07 1.57
C THR A 36 22.65 -7.83 0.71
N PHE A 37 23.58 -7.43 -0.16
CA PHE A 37 23.35 -6.36 -1.12
C PHE A 37 22.34 -6.77 -2.21
N ASP A 38 22.45 -7.99 -2.75
CA ASP A 38 21.49 -8.48 -3.76
C ASP A 38 20.10 -8.72 -3.17
N GLU A 39 20.01 -9.18 -1.93
CA GLU A 39 18.75 -9.31 -1.21
C GLU A 39 18.10 -7.94 -0.99
N PHE A 40 18.85 -6.95 -0.51
CA PHE A 40 18.37 -5.57 -0.39
C PHE A 40 17.88 -5.01 -1.73
N ARG A 41 18.67 -5.17 -2.80
CA ARG A 41 18.30 -4.72 -4.14
C ARG A 41 16.99 -5.35 -4.62
N THR A 42 16.83 -6.66 -4.38
CA THR A 42 15.61 -7.40 -4.76
C THR A 42 14.39 -6.87 -4.02
N ARG A 43 14.48 -6.68 -2.69
CA ARG A 43 13.38 -6.13 -1.89
C ARG A 43 13.01 -4.69 -2.28
N MET A 44 14.00 -3.87 -2.62
CA MET A 44 13.75 -2.51 -3.10
C MET A 44 13.03 -2.48 -4.46
N LEU A 45 13.35 -3.39 -5.37
CA LEU A 45 12.64 -3.54 -6.65
C LEU A 45 11.19 -4.00 -6.43
N GLU A 46 10.96 -4.98 -5.55
CA GLU A 46 9.62 -5.43 -5.20
C GLU A 46 8.76 -4.31 -4.59
N LEU A 47 9.36 -3.48 -3.72
CA LEU A 47 8.69 -2.30 -3.16
C LEU A 47 8.36 -1.27 -4.24
N HIS A 48 9.30 -0.96 -5.13
CA HIS A 48 9.10 -0.03 -6.23
C HIS A 48 7.91 -0.45 -7.11
N ASP A 49 7.88 -1.71 -7.57
CA ASP A 49 6.80 -2.21 -8.42
C ASP A 49 5.43 -2.18 -7.72
N ARG A 50 5.40 -2.39 -6.40
CA ARG A 50 4.14 -2.29 -5.62
C ARG A 50 3.68 -0.84 -5.50
N LEU A 51 4.59 0.10 -5.29
CA LEU A 51 4.27 1.53 -5.23
C LEU A 51 3.81 2.06 -6.59
N GLU A 52 4.39 1.61 -7.71
CA GLU A 52 3.92 1.99 -9.05
C GLU A 52 2.50 1.50 -9.33
N ARG A 53 2.16 0.27 -8.92
CA ARG A 53 0.79 -0.25 -9.04
C ARG A 53 -0.20 0.58 -8.22
N LEU A 54 0.16 0.92 -6.98
CA LEU A 54 -0.67 1.79 -6.13
C LEU A 54 -0.84 3.17 -6.74
N LYS A 55 0.23 3.74 -7.28
CA LYS A 55 0.16 5.03 -7.97
C LYS A 55 -0.80 4.96 -9.16
N MET A 56 -0.74 3.92 -9.99
CA MET A 56 -1.65 3.73 -11.12
C MET A 56 -3.12 3.61 -10.70
N VAL A 57 -3.39 2.99 -9.55
CA VAL A 57 -4.74 2.91 -8.96
C VAL A 57 -5.20 4.28 -8.49
N LEU A 58 -4.33 5.06 -7.83
CA LEU A 58 -4.65 6.39 -7.32
C LEU A 58 -4.81 7.45 -8.43
N ASP A 59 -3.99 7.37 -9.47
CA ASP A 59 -4.02 8.29 -10.63
C ASP A 59 -5.31 8.10 -11.48
N ASN A 60 -6.04 6.99 -11.31
CA ASN A 60 -7.39 6.80 -11.87
C ASN A 60 -8.45 7.51 -11.00
N GLU A 61 -8.31 8.83 -10.82
CA GLU A 61 -9.14 9.67 -9.92
C GLU A 61 -10.66 9.62 -10.18
N GLU A 62 -11.14 9.15 -11.33
CA GLU A 62 -12.59 8.92 -11.56
C GLU A 62 -13.14 7.67 -10.85
N ALA A 63 -12.30 6.75 -10.38
CA ALA A 63 -12.73 5.45 -9.86
C ALA A 63 -12.84 5.37 -8.33
N TYR A 64 -12.15 6.24 -7.56
CA TYR A 64 -12.09 6.13 -6.10
C TYR A 64 -12.24 7.49 -5.41
N ALA A 65 -13.34 7.69 -4.69
CA ALA A 65 -13.45 8.83 -3.77
C ALA A 65 -12.42 8.67 -2.65
N VAL A 66 -11.75 9.77 -2.26
CA VAL A 66 -10.76 9.83 -1.16
C VAL A 66 -11.26 9.15 0.13
N ASP A 67 -12.57 9.25 0.41
CA ASP A 67 -13.22 8.59 1.55
C ASP A 67 -13.22 7.05 1.44
N GLU A 68 -13.34 6.51 0.23
CA GLU A 68 -13.34 5.06 -0.02
C GLU A 68 -11.91 4.48 0.05
N LEU A 69 -10.90 5.27 -0.32
CA LEU A 69 -9.50 4.95 -0.10
C LEU A 69 -9.17 4.92 1.41
N ALA A 70 -9.67 5.89 2.18
CA ALA A 70 -9.50 5.92 3.63
C ALA A 70 -10.15 4.70 4.31
N ASP A 71 -11.33 4.28 3.85
CA ASP A 71 -12.00 3.04 4.27
C ASP A 71 -11.14 1.81 3.96
N ALA A 72 -10.57 1.73 2.75
CA ALA A 72 -9.71 0.62 2.32
C ALA A 72 -8.42 0.56 3.15
N LEU A 73 -7.79 1.70 3.42
CA LEU A 73 -6.61 1.84 4.27
C LEU A 73 -6.89 1.38 5.71
N SER A 74 -8.05 1.71 6.25
CA SER A 74 -8.41 1.27 7.59
C SER A 74 -8.75 -0.21 7.65
N MET A 75 -9.43 -0.74 6.63
CA MET A 75 -9.71 -2.16 6.54
C MET A 75 -8.42 -2.97 6.44
N ALA A 76 -7.47 -2.49 5.64
CA ALA A 76 -6.12 -3.02 5.57
C ALA A 76 -5.42 -3.04 6.93
N ASN A 77 -5.37 -1.89 7.61
CA ASN A 77 -4.56 -1.75 8.83
C ASN A 77 -5.19 -2.35 10.09
N THR A 78 -6.52 -2.35 10.20
CA THR A 78 -7.23 -2.69 11.45
C THR A 78 -8.25 -3.82 11.30
N GLY A 79 -8.47 -4.32 10.08
CA GLY A 79 -9.54 -5.28 9.77
C GLY A 79 -10.95 -4.71 9.91
N HIS A 80 -11.09 -3.43 10.23
CA HIS A 80 -12.37 -2.76 10.46
C HIS A 80 -12.53 -1.57 9.50
N ARG A 81 -13.71 -1.47 8.91
CA ARG A 81 -14.12 -0.30 8.13
C ARG A 81 -14.31 0.87 9.09
N LEU A 82 -13.70 2.02 8.82
CA LEU A 82 -13.91 3.21 9.65
C LEU A 82 -15.39 3.62 9.56
N GLU A 83 -16.07 3.69 10.69
CA GLU A 83 -17.31 4.47 10.78
C GLU A 83 -16.97 5.97 10.82
N TYR A 84 -16.25 6.48 9.81
CA TYR A 84 -16.13 7.92 9.65
C TYR A 84 -17.46 8.44 9.12
N ARG A 85 -18.03 9.37 9.88
CA ARG A 85 -19.33 10.01 9.64
C ARG A 85 -19.36 10.54 8.21
N ARG A 86 -19.99 9.79 7.28
CA ARG A 86 -20.22 10.21 5.90
C ARG A 86 -20.73 11.64 5.92
N THR A 87 -19.90 12.61 5.58
CA THR A 87 -20.40 13.93 5.20
C THR A 87 -21.33 13.68 4.02
N PRO A 88 -22.60 14.12 4.09
CA PRO A 88 -23.54 13.83 3.02
C PRO A 88 -22.93 14.33 1.71
N ARG A 89 -22.78 13.44 0.73
CA ARG A 89 -22.53 13.86 -0.65
C ARG A 89 -23.57 14.94 -0.94
N MET A 90 -23.12 16.16 -1.29
CA MET A 90 -24.04 17.16 -1.84
C MET A 90 -24.75 16.45 -2.99
N ARG A 91 -26.06 16.21 -2.82
CA ARG A 91 -26.92 15.86 -3.93
C ARG A 91 -26.80 17.02 -4.90
N ALA A 92 -26.21 16.76 -6.07
CA ALA A 92 -26.67 17.46 -7.24
C ALA A 92 -28.06 16.88 -7.53
N GLU A 93 -29.03 17.80 -7.63
CA GLU A 93 -30.46 17.64 -7.96
C GLU A 93 -31.43 17.38 -6.78
#